data_AF-A0A2H0TJA6-F1
#
_entry.id   AF-A0A2H0TJA6-F1
#
_cell.length_a   1.000
_cell.length_b   1.000
_cell.length_c   1.000
_cell.angle_alpha   90.00
_cell.angle_beta   90.00
_cell.angle_gamma   90.00
#
_symmetry.space_group_name_H-M   'P 1'
#
loop_
_entity.id
_entity.type
_entity.pdbx_description
1 polymer ?
#
loop_
_entity_poly.entity_id
_entity_poly.type
_entity_poly.pdbx_seq_one_letter_code
_entity_poly.pdbx_strand_id
1 'polypeptide(L)'
;LLKNVLPQNLRFLDKLAKVIQKEYYRSTIIKPEKALKESLKEANEFLEQIAKKGDVSWLGNLSFAALSLKNYELNFTKVGDLKIFLLRGERIIDIDQKLKFEEITPWPLKIFGNIVSGKLAEDDLLLVSTKEVTDFFEKENLLTEIGKIWPFNEKGLREIFDKRKKEVLKISGLSLIIVLTKEALASKKQVISEKSYPKEFNLKEVFSPYLKSLGERFSLFINIFKGLIRKPKLGKFPKLPKLAMPKFPRPGKKLILILALIFFLALGFFISQLQEEKELKERQIILEEIQEKVNRAESFLILKTPQAEVEANSLLKESFEEISQLAKIVSKTPKDFQSQV
;
A
#
# COMPACT_ATOMS: atom_id res chain seq x y z
N LEU A 1 2.26 1.93 -20.59
CA LEU A 1 2.39 2.06 -22.06
C LEU A 1 1.09 1.62 -22.71
N LEU A 2 0.60 2.40 -23.68
CA LEU A 2 -0.44 1.99 -24.62
C LEU A 2 0.23 1.93 -26.00
N LYS A 3 0.22 0.79 -26.70
CA LYS A 3 0.98 0.63 -27.95
C LYS A 3 0.37 1.44 -29.10
N ASN A 4 -0.96 1.42 -29.21
CA ASN A 4 -1.72 2.13 -30.25
C ASN A 4 -2.63 3.19 -29.63
N VAL A 5 -2.09 4.38 -29.34
CA VAL A 5 -2.85 5.45 -28.65
C VAL A 5 -3.74 6.21 -29.62
N LEU A 6 -5.04 6.21 -29.39
CA LEU A 6 -5.96 7.14 -30.04
C LEU A 6 -5.91 8.52 -29.34
N PRO A 7 -6.08 9.65 -30.04
CA PRO A 7 -6.02 10.99 -29.44
C PRO A 7 -6.95 11.18 -28.23
N GLN A 8 -8.12 10.54 -28.24
CA GLN A 8 -9.08 10.55 -27.14
C GLN A 8 -8.55 9.89 -25.85
N ASN A 9 -7.53 9.04 -25.96
CA ASN A 9 -6.98 8.21 -24.88
C ASN A 9 -5.62 8.69 -24.35
N LEU A 10 -5.18 9.88 -24.74
CA LEU A 10 -3.91 10.46 -24.27
C LEU A 10 -3.81 10.52 -22.74
N ARG A 11 -4.93 10.72 -22.04
CA ARG A 11 -4.99 10.79 -20.57
C ARG A 11 -5.46 9.50 -19.91
N PHE A 12 -5.61 8.41 -20.67
CA PHE A 12 -6.16 7.16 -20.14
C PHE A 12 -5.28 6.60 -19.02
N LEU A 13 -3.96 6.51 -19.25
CA LEU A 13 -3.01 6.00 -18.27
C LEU A 13 -2.99 6.85 -16.99
N ASP A 14 -3.04 8.17 -17.12
CA ASP A 14 -3.10 9.09 -15.97
C ASP A 14 -4.38 8.91 -15.16
N LYS A 15 -5.53 8.72 -15.83
CA LYS A 15 -6.81 8.47 -15.15
C LYS A 15 -6.77 7.14 -14.40
N LEU A 16 -6.29 6.08 -15.03
CA LEU A 16 -6.15 4.76 -14.42
C LEU A 16 -5.21 4.82 -13.19
N ALA A 17 -4.04 5.44 -13.35
CA ALA A 17 -3.09 5.63 -12.25
C ALA A 17 -3.70 6.43 -11.08
N LYS A 18 -4.48 7.48 -11.37
CA LYS A 18 -5.18 8.27 -10.34
C LYS A 18 -6.25 7.47 -9.60
N VAL A 19 -6.99 6.61 -10.30
CA VAL A 19 -7.98 5.71 -9.66
C VAL A 19 -7.26 4.80 -8.66
N ILE A 20 -6.20 4.12 -9.10
CA ILE A 20 -5.39 3.24 -8.24
C ILE A 20 -4.82 4.00 -7.05
N GLN A 21 -4.17 5.15 -7.28
CA GLN A 21 -3.56 5.94 -6.21
C GLN A 21 -4.59 6.43 -5.18
N LYS A 22 -5.73 6.95 -5.65
CA LYS A 22 -6.77 7.48 -4.77
C LYS A 22 -7.30 6.39 -3.85
N GLU A 23 -7.56 5.20 -4.37
CA GLU A 23 -8.08 4.10 -3.57
C GLU A 23 -7.00 3.49 -2.66
N TYR A 24 -5.77 3.33 -3.18
CA TYR A 24 -4.65 2.80 -2.40
C TYR A 24 -4.35 3.65 -1.15
N TYR A 25 -4.40 4.99 -1.27
CA TYR A 25 -4.15 5.90 -0.16
C TYR A 25 -5.40 6.32 0.63
N ARG A 26 -6.56 5.70 0.36
CA ARG A 26 -7.83 6.05 1.03
C ARG A 26 -7.79 5.80 2.54
N SER A 27 -7.08 4.76 2.98
CA SER A 27 -6.91 4.42 4.40
C SER A 27 -5.48 4.00 4.70
N THR A 28 -4.84 4.68 5.67
CA THR A 28 -3.47 4.37 6.11
C THR A 28 -3.40 3.21 7.10
N ILE A 29 -4.55 2.70 7.54
CA ILE A 29 -4.67 1.62 8.55
C ILE A 29 -4.54 0.24 7.88
N ILE A 30 -4.86 0.15 6.59
CA ILE A 30 -4.89 -1.10 5.85
C ILE A 30 -3.46 -1.55 5.48
N LYS A 31 -3.20 -2.86 5.55
CA LYS A 31 -1.92 -3.44 5.08
C LYS A 31 -1.71 -3.13 3.58
N PRO A 32 -0.48 -2.83 3.12
CA PRO A 32 -0.20 -2.44 1.73
C PRO A 32 -0.75 -3.42 0.68
N GLU A 33 -0.65 -4.72 0.93
CA GLU A 33 -1.20 -5.76 0.06
C GLU A 33 -2.72 -5.66 -0.11
N LYS A 34 -3.45 -5.48 1.01
CA LYS A 34 -4.91 -5.34 0.99
C LYS A 34 -5.33 -4.02 0.33
N ALA A 35 -4.62 -2.92 0.62
CA ALA A 35 -4.87 -1.64 -0.03
C ALA A 35 -4.64 -1.71 -1.56
N LEU A 36 -3.58 -2.42 -1.99
CA LEU A 36 -3.34 -2.69 -3.40
C LEU A 36 -4.50 -3.51 -3.99
N LYS A 37 -4.91 -4.61 -3.35
CA LYS A 37 -6.03 -5.45 -3.81
C LYS A 37 -7.33 -4.66 -3.99
N GLU A 38 -7.69 -3.82 -3.03
CA GLU A 38 -8.88 -2.95 -3.11
C GLU A 38 -8.75 -1.94 -4.25
N SER A 39 -7.58 -1.31 -4.41
CA SER A 39 -7.34 -0.35 -5.50
C SER A 39 -7.41 -0.98 -6.89
N LEU A 40 -6.99 -2.24 -7.04
CA LEU A 40 -7.07 -2.98 -8.30
C LEU A 40 -8.50 -3.41 -8.62
N LYS A 41 -9.33 -3.67 -7.61
CA LYS A 41 -10.76 -3.90 -7.81
C LYS A 41 -11.43 -2.65 -8.39
N GLU A 42 -11.19 -1.48 -7.79
CA GLU A 42 -11.68 -0.21 -8.29
C GLU A 42 -11.14 0.10 -9.70
N ALA A 43 -9.88 -0.25 -9.99
CA ALA A 43 -9.31 -0.11 -11.33
C ALA A 43 -10.03 -1.00 -12.36
N ASN A 44 -10.34 -2.25 -12.02
CA ASN A 44 -11.13 -3.14 -12.88
C ASN A 44 -12.55 -2.59 -13.12
N GLU A 45 -13.21 -2.08 -12.07
CA GLU A 45 -14.53 -1.44 -12.19
C GLU A 45 -14.46 -0.21 -13.12
N PHE A 46 -13.46 0.64 -12.97
CA PHE A 46 -13.21 1.78 -13.86
C PHE A 46 -13.04 1.34 -15.32
N LEU A 47 -12.26 0.28 -15.58
CA LEU A 47 -12.06 -0.28 -16.92
C LEU A 47 -13.35 -0.87 -17.49
N GLU A 48 -14.13 -1.59 -16.68
CA GLU A 48 -15.43 -2.13 -17.08
C GLU A 48 -16.41 -1.01 -17.48
N GLN A 49 -16.44 0.10 -16.75
CA GLN A 49 -17.28 1.26 -17.10
C GLN A 49 -16.87 1.91 -18.42
N ILE A 50 -15.58 1.92 -18.77
CA ILE A 50 -15.10 2.43 -20.06
C ILE A 50 -15.52 1.48 -21.18
N ALA A 51 -15.36 0.17 -20.99
CA ALA A 51 -15.79 -0.85 -21.96
C ALA A 51 -17.31 -0.82 -22.20
N LYS A 52 -18.12 -0.66 -21.14
CA LYS A 52 -19.59 -0.51 -21.23
C LYS A 52 -20.03 0.72 -22.04
N LYS A 53 -19.18 1.76 -22.09
CA LYS A 53 -19.41 2.96 -22.93
C LYS A 53 -18.96 2.78 -24.38
N GLY A 54 -18.50 1.57 -24.74
CA GLY A 54 -18.05 1.22 -26.09
C GLY A 54 -16.57 1.47 -26.36
N ASP A 55 -15.78 1.97 -25.40
CA ASP A 55 -14.34 2.15 -25.59
C ASP A 55 -13.56 0.92 -25.10
N VAL A 56 -13.14 0.10 -26.06
CA VAL A 56 -12.32 -1.11 -25.84
C VAL A 56 -10.91 -0.96 -26.40
N SER A 57 -10.50 0.24 -26.81
CA SER A 57 -9.20 0.48 -27.48
C SER A 57 -7.97 0.21 -26.61
N TRP A 58 -8.17 0.08 -25.30
CA TRP A 58 -7.15 -0.27 -24.31
C TRP A 58 -7.02 -1.80 -24.13
N LEU A 59 -8.05 -2.58 -24.48
CA LEU A 59 -8.07 -4.03 -24.30
C LEU A 59 -7.05 -4.69 -25.23
N GLY A 60 -6.15 -5.50 -24.67
CA GLY A 60 -5.02 -6.09 -25.41
C GLY A 60 -3.90 -5.10 -25.79
N ASN A 61 -4.07 -3.81 -25.51
CA ASN A 61 -3.14 -2.74 -25.88
C ASN A 61 -2.48 -2.08 -24.64
N LEU A 62 -2.96 -2.41 -23.44
CA LEU A 62 -2.51 -1.86 -22.17
C LEU A 62 -1.36 -2.67 -21.57
N SER A 63 -0.22 -2.01 -21.42
CA SER A 63 0.90 -2.46 -20.59
C SER A 63 1.00 -1.56 -19.36
N PHE A 64 0.74 -2.09 -18.17
CA PHE A 64 0.68 -1.32 -16.91
C PHE A 64 1.19 -2.16 -15.74
N ALA A 65 2.00 -1.56 -14.85
CA ALA A 65 2.44 -2.19 -13.62
C ALA A 65 2.19 -1.25 -12.44
N ALA A 66 1.73 -1.82 -11.33
CA ALA A 66 1.56 -1.11 -10.07
C ALA A 66 2.41 -1.80 -9.01
N LEU A 67 3.29 -1.04 -8.35
CA LEU A 67 4.20 -1.53 -7.33
C LEU A 67 3.93 -0.75 -6.03
N SER A 68 3.73 -1.48 -4.94
CA SER A 68 3.64 -0.99 -3.58
C SER A 68 4.88 -1.46 -2.83
N LEU A 69 5.73 -0.53 -2.40
CA LEU A 69 6.91 -0.81 -1.60
C LEU A 69 6.77 -0.17 -0.22
N LYS A 70 6.86 -0.97 0.85
CA LYS A 70 6.86 -0.48 2.24
C LYS A 70 7.72 -1.39 3.09
N ASN A 71 8.69 -0.84 3.83
CA ASN A 71 9.51 -1.60 4.78
C ASN A 71 10.13 -2.88 4.17
N TYR A 72 10.70 -2.79 2.97
CA TYR A 72 11.22 -3.94 2.21
C TYR A 72 10.16 -4.99 1.82
N GLU A 73 8.87 -4.73 1.99
CA GLU A 73 7.81 -5.54 1.43
C GLU A 73 7.39 -4.96 0.08
N LEU A 74 7.47 -5.79 -0.95
CA LEU A 74 7.00 -5.49 -2.29
C LEU A 74 5.71 -6.25 -2.57
N ASN A 75 4.67 -5.50 -2.93
CA ASN A 75 3.44 -6.04 -3.48
C ASN A 75 3.27 -5.44 -4.88
N PHE A 76 3.08 -6.25 -5.90
CA PHE A 76 2.91 -5.72 -7.26
C PHE A 76 1.94 -6.53 -8.10
N THR A 77 1.44 -5.88 -9.14
CA THR A 77 0.71 -6.51 -10.24
C THR A 77 1.17 -5.92 -11.56
N LYS A 78 0.88 -6.61 -12.66
CA LYS A 78 1.10 -6.10 -14.01
C LYS A 78 0.04 -6.63 -14.96
N VAL A 79 -0.13 -5.91 -16.07
CA VAL A 79 -0.84 -6.34 -17.27
C VAL A 79 -0.02 -5.99 -18.50
N GLY A 80 -0.19 -6.79 -19.55
CA GLY A 80 0.57 -6.66 -20.79
C GLY A 80 2.05 -7.03 -20.65
N ASP A 81 2.84 -6.54 -21.60
CA ASP A 81 4.20 -7.01 -21.88
C ASP A 81 5.29 -6.25 -21.11
N LEU A 82 4.99 -5.87 -19.86
CA LEU A 82 6.03 -5.39 -18.94
C LEU A 82 6.76 -6.56 -18.32
N LYS A 83 8.06 -6.39 -18.06
CA LYS A 83 8.89 -7.33 -17.33
C LYS A 83 9.39 -6.73 -16.02
N ILE A 84 9.44 -7.55 -14.97
CA ILE A 84 9.88 -7.14 -13.64
C ILE A 84 10.92 -8.15 -13.15
N PHE A 85 12.15 -7.68 -12.97
CA PHE A 85 13.27 -8.46 -12.45
C PHE A 85 13.68 -7.98 -11.06
N LEU A 86 14.10 -8.93 -10.23
CA LEU A 86 14.84 -8.69 -9.00
C LEU A 86 16.29 -9.11 -9.22
N LEU A 87 17.20 -8.16 -9.08
CA LEU A 87 18.63 -8.38 -9.12
C LEU A 87 19.14 -8.35 -7.68
N ARG A 88 19.61 -9.50 -7.19
CA ARG A 88 20.14 -9.68 -5.84
C ARG A 88 21.57 -10.20 -5.92
N GLY A 89 22.52 -9.27 -5.88
CA GLY A 89 23.91 -9.54 -6.25
C GLY A 89 23.99 -10.02 -7.70
N GLU A 90 24.65 -11.15 -7.93
CA GLU A 90 24.77 -11.74 -9.27
C GLU A 90 23.52 -12.54 -9.71
N ARG A 91 22.52 -12.72 -8.83
CA ARG A 91 21.30 -13.46 -9.17
C ARG A 91 20.28 -12.54 -9.81
N ILE A 92 19.88 -12.87 -11.03
CA ILE A 92 18.78 -12.22 -11.76
C ILE A 92 17.57 -13.14 -11.68
N ILE A 93 16.48 -12.63 -11.10
CA ILE A 93 15.25 -13.39 -10.89
C ILE A 93 14.13 -12.66 -11.63
N ASP A 94 13.51 -13.32 -12.61
CA ASP A 94 12.25 -12.85 -13.20
C ASP A 94 11.12 -13.12 -12.19
N ILE A 95 10.66 -12.07 -11.50
CA ILE A 95 9.65 -12.19 -10.44
C ILE A 95 8.23 -12.12 -11.00
N ASP A 96 8.06 -11.80 -12.29
CA ASP A 96 6.76 -11.61 -12.91
C ASP A 96 6.13 -12.89 -13.45
N GLN A 97 6.90 -13.97 -13.55
CA GLN A 97 6.43 -15.28 -14.05
C GLN A 97 5.33 -15.90 -13.19
N LYS A 98 5.21 -15.47 -11.93
CA LYS A 98 4.18 -15.92 -10.99
C LYS A 98 2.81 -15.27 -11.25
N LEU A 99 2.76 -14.19 -12.01
CA LEU A 99 1.50 -13.59 -12.47
C LEU A 99 0.95 -14.42 -13.62
N LYS A 100 0.25 -15.51 -13.30
CA LYS A 100 -0.59 -16.20 -14.29
C LYS A 100 -1.71 -15.25 -14.69
N PHE A 101 -1.77 -14.93 -15.98
CA PHE A 101 -2.92 -14.26 -16.56
C PHE A 101 -4.05 -15.29 -16.60
N GLU A 102 -5.09 -15.08 -15.81
CA GLU A 102 -6.34 -15.81 -15.99
C GLU A 102 -6.91 -15.45 -17.37
N GLU A 103 -7.50 -16.43 -18.07
CA GLU A 103 -8.24 -16.15 -19.29
C GLU A 103 -9.25 -15.04 -19.01
N ILE A 104 -9.27 -13.99 -19.84
CA ILE A 104 -10.17 -12.87 -19.68
C ILE A 104 -11.60 -13.42 -19.81
N THR A 105 -12.28 -13.62 -18.68
CA THR A 105 -13.66 -14.07 -18.70
C THR A 105 -14.53 -12.96 -19.30
N PRO A 106 -15.54 -13.29 -20.12
CA PRO A 106 -16.41 -12.28 -20.71
C PRO A 106 -17.14 -11.46 -19.64
N TRP A 107 -17.32 -12.00 -18.44
CA TRP A 107 -17.85 -11.29 -17.29
C TRP A 107 -17.44 -11.94 -15.95
N PRO A 108 -17.08 -11.17 -14.91
CA PRO A 108 -16.71 -9.74 -14.96
C PRO A 108 -15.37 -9.53 -15.68
N LEU A 109 -15.18 -8.33 -16.27
CA LEU A 109 -13.93 -7.96 -16.94
C LEU A 109 -12.80 -7.80 -15.92
N LYS A 110 -12.06 -8.88 -15.67
CA LYS A 110 -10.97 -8.95 -14.69
C LYS A 110 -9.61 -8.77 -15.39
N ILE A 111 -9.09 -7.55 -15.40
CA ILE A 111 -7.83 -7.19 -16.06
C ILE A 111 -6.65 -7.37 -15.10
N PHE A 112 -6.76 -6.77 -13.91
CA PHE A 112 -5.83 -7.00 -12.81
C PHE A 112 -6.33 -8.19 -11.99
N GLY A 113 -5.64 -9.33 -12.10
CA GLY A 113 -6.05 -10.56 -11.43
C GLY A 113 -5.29 -10.86 -10.15
N ASN A 114 -3.99 -11.11 -10.29
CA ASN A 114 -3.14 -11.57 -9.20
C ASN A 114 -2.20 -10.47 -8.72
N ILE A 115 -1.84 -10.55 -7.43
CA ILE A 115 -0.79 -9.76 -6.80
C ILE A 115 0.34 -10.72 -6.45
N VAL A 116 1.57 -10.31 -6.71
CA VAL A 116 2.75 -10.99 -6.18
C VAL A 116 3.26 -10.19 -5.00
N SER A 117 3.41 -10.89 -3.87
CA SER A 117 3.89 -10.34 -2.61
C SER A 117 5.24 -10.99 -2.28
N GLY A 118 6.20 -10.20 -1.83
CA GLY A 118 7.54 -10.68 -1.54
C GLY A 118 8.34 -9.75 -0.63
N LYS A 119 9.31 -10.33 0.06
CA LYS A 119 10.27 -9.59 0.89
C LYS A 119 11.55 -9.32 0.11
N LEU A 120 11.99 -8.08 0.19
CA LEU A 120 13.24 -7.58 -0.36
C LEU A 120 14.27 -7.42 0.75
N ALA A 121 15.51 -7.22 0.36
CA ALA A 121 16.65 -7.00 1.22
C ALA A 121 17.35 -5.69 0.84
N GLU A 122 18.25 -5.25 1.71
CA GLU A 122 19.15 -4.15 1.40
C GLU A 122 19.93 -4.45 0.12
N ASP A 123 20.11 -3.40 -0.68
CA ASP A 123 20.78 -3.36 -1.97
C ASP A 123 20.17 -4.24 -3.08
N ASP A 124 18.98 -4.78 -2.84
CA ASP A 124 18.18 -5.35 -3.92
C ASP A 124 17.87 -4.26 -4.97
N LEU A 125 17.97 -4.65 -6.23
CA LEU A 125 17.60 -3.81 -7.37
C LEU A 125 16.37 -4.40 -8.06
N LEU A 126 15.30 -3.61 -8.12
CA LEU A 126 14.13 -3.92 -8.92
C LEU A 126 14.25 -3.23 -10.28
N LEU A 127 14.10 -3.98 -11.35
CA LEU A 127 14.10 -3.47 -12.72
C LEU A 127 12.75 -3.76 -13.36
N VAL A 128 12.01 -2.70 -13.70
CA VAL A 128 10.75 -2.77 -14.44
C VAL A 128 10.96 -2.19 -15.81
N SER A 129 10.69 -2.94 -16.87
CA SER A 129 10.91 -2.45 -18.24
C SER A 129 9.89 -2.96 -19.25
N THR A 130 9.79 -2.26 -20.37
CA THR A 130 9.00 -2.70 -21.53
C THR A 130 9.72 -3.83 -22.26
N LYS A 131 8.95 -4.73 -22.90
CA LYS A 131 9.49 -5.89 -23.62
C LYS A 131 10.67 -5.55 -24.54
N GLU A 132 10.57 -4.49 -25.32
CA GLU A 132 11.63 -4.10 -26.27
C GLU A 132 12.95 -3.76 -25.56
N VAL A 133 12.86 -3.18 -24.36
CA VAL A 133 14.03 -2.87 -23.52
C VAL A 133 14.56 -4.14 -22.87
N THR A 134 13.69 -5.02 -22.38
CA THR A 134 14.10 -6.31 -21.81
C THR A 134 14.81 -7.18 -22.83
N ASP A 135 14.22 -7.35 -24.01
CA ASP A 135 14.77 -8.18 -25.08
C ASP A 135 16.18 -7.67 -25.46
N PHE A 136 16.39 -6.34 -25.47
CA PHE A 136 17.70 -5.72 -25.64
C PHE A 136 18.65 -5.98 -24.46
N PHE A 137 18.17 -5.84 -23.22
CA PHE A 137 18.99 -6.09 -22.03
C PHE A 137 19.45 -7.54 -21.92
N GLU A 138 18.60 -8.50 -22.29
CA GLU A 138 18.95 -9.91 -22.34
C GLU A 138 19.96 -10.20 -23.46
N LYS A 139 19.69 -9.69 -24.67
CA LYS A 139 20.58 -9.88 -25.84
C LYS A 139 22.00 -9.35 -25.58
N GLU A 140 22.12 -8.17 -24.98
CA GLU A 140 23.41 -7.53 -24.71
C GLU A 140 24.00 -7.93 -23.35
N ASN A 141 23.35 -8.84 -22.61
CA ASN A 141 23.73 -9.29 -21.27
C ASN A 141 23.86 -8.13 -20.24
N LEU A 142 23.06 -7.09 -20.42
CA LEU A 142 23.07 -5.88 -19.59
C LEU A 142 22.57 -6.13 -18.17
N LEU A 143 21.59 -7.03 -17.98
CA LEU A 143 21.07 -7.36 -16.65
C LEU A 143 22.21 -7.87 -15.74
N THR A 144 23.09 -8.71 -16.28
CA THR A 144 24.24 -9.25 -15.56
C THR A 144 25.27 -8.17 -15.23
N GLU A 145 25.54 -7.25 -16.14
CA GLU A 145 26.47 -6.15 -15.88
C GLU A 145 25.92 -5.17 -14.84
N ILE A 146 24.61 -4.87 -14.90
CA ILE A 146 23.94 -4.02 -13.93
C ILE A 146 23.98 -4.67 -12.54
N GLY A 147 23.72 -5.99 -12.45
CA GLY A 147 23.78 -6.74 -11.19
C GLY A 147 25.18 -6.79 -10.55
N LYS A 148 26.24 -6.58 -11.34
CA LYS A 148 27.63 -6.50 -10.86
C LYS A 148 28.02 -5.13 -10.32
N ILE A 149 27.19 -4.10 -10.50
CA ILE A 149 27.46 -2.78 -9.94
C ILE A 149 27.19 -2.83 -8.43
N TRP A 150 28.24 -3.09 -7.65
CA TRP A 150 28.18 -3.11 -6.19
C TRP A 150 29.27 -2.22 -5.56
N PRO A 151 28.92 -1.24 -4.71
CA PRO A 151 27.57 -0.74 -4.46
C PRO A 151 26.99 -0.06 -5.70
N PHE A 152 25.65 -0.10 -5.85
CA PHE A 152 25.01 0.51 -7.01
C PHE A 152 25.33 2.01 -7.08
N ASN A 153 25.76 2.46 -8.26
CA ASN A 153 26.06 3.87 -8.48
C ASN A 153 25.72 4.28 -9.92
N GLU A 154 25.30 5.54 -10.08
CA GLU A 154 24.87 6.08 -11.37
C GLU A 154 26.00 6.11 -12.40
N LYS A 155 27.26 6.32 -11.95
CA LYS A 155 28.42 6.39 -12.85
C LYS A 155 28.67 5.05 -13.54
N GLY A 156 28.66 3.95 -12.80
CA GLY A 156 28.83 2.60 -13.33
C GLY A 156 27.71 2.24 -14.31
N LEU A 157 26.47 2.64 -14.00
CA LEU A 157 25.35 2.47 -14.93
C LEU A 157 25.56 3.24 -16.23
N ARG A 158 26.01 4.50 -16.15
CA ARG A 158 26.33 5.32 -17.34
C ARG A 158 27.43 4.71 -18.17
N GLU A 159 28.49 4.21 -17.54
CA GLU A 159 29.60 3.54 -18.24
C GLU A 159 29.14 2.28 -19.00
N ILE A 160 28.21 1.50 -18.44
CA ILE A 160 27.60 0.35 -19.13
C ILE A 160 26.87 0.79 -20.40
N PHE A 161 26.05 1.85 -20.32
CA PHE A 161 25.29 2.34 -21.47
C PHE A 161 26.16 3.07 -22.50
N ASP A 162 27.18 3.81 -22.07
CA ASP A 162 28.08 4.54 -22.97
C ASP A 162 28.89 3.58 -23.87
N LYS A 163 29.27 2.40 -23.35
CA LYS A 163 29.91 1.33 -24.15
C LYS A 163 29.05 0.85 -25.32
N ARG A 164 27.72 0.95 -25.20
CA ARG A 164 26.71 0.45 -26.17
C ARG A 164 25.80 1.55 -26.68
N LYS A 165 26.29 2.80 -26.71
CA LYS A 165 25.48 3.98 -27.00
C LYS A 165 24.79 3.89 -28.36
N LYS A 166 25.46 3.32 -29.37
CA LYS A 166 24.92 3.19 -30.73
C LYS A 166 23.75 2.19 -30.78
N GLU A 167 23.81 1.14 -29.99
CA GLU A 167 22.78 0.10 -29.90
C GLU A 167 21.59 0.58 -29.06
N VAL A 168 21.86 1.23 -27.92
CA VAL A 168 20.83 1.82 -27.03
C VAL A 168 19.99 2.86 -27.77
N LEU A 169 20.59 3.65 -28.66
CA LEU A 169 19.84 4.66 -29.45
C LEU A 169 18.88 4.05 -30.49
N LYS A 170 18.98 2.74 -30.78
CA LYS A 170 18.07 2.05 -31.72
C LYS A 170 16.81 1.52 -31.06
N ILE A 171 16.78 1.49 -29.73
CA ILE A 171 15.64 1.00 -28.97
C ILE A 171 14.84 2.16 -28.40
N SER A 172 13.54 1.95 -28.24
CA SER A 172 12.64 2.88 -27.58
C SER A 172 11.79 2.12 -26.58
N GLY A 173 11.65 2.66 -25.39
CA GLY A 173 10.87 2.04 -24.33
C GLY A 173 11.08 2.72 -22.99
N LEU A 174 10.56 2.08 -21.94
CA LEU A 174 10.66 2.58 -20.57
C LEU A 174 11.41 1.55 -19.72
N SER A 175 12.30 2.05 -18.87
CA SER A 175 12.96 1.26 -17.83
C SER A 175 12.98 2.06 -16.53
N LEU A 176 12.52 1.44 -15.46
CA LEU A 176 12.56 1.96 -14.10
C LEU A 176 13.46 1.04 -13.27
N ILE A 177 14.48 1.62 -12.65
CA ILE A 177 15.38 0.93 -11.73
C ILE A 177 15.14 1.51 -10.35
N ILE A 178 14.81 0.66 -9.38
CA ILE A 178 14.64 1.01 -7.97
C ILE A 178 15.72 0.27 -7.19
N VAL A 179 16.55 1.01 -6.47
CA VAL A 179 17.59 0.44 -5.61
C VAL A 179 17.17 0.61 -4.16
N LEU A 180 17.16 -0.49 -3.42
CA LEU A 180 16.79 -0.44 -2.01
C LEU A 180 18.01 -0.16 -1.15
N THR A 181 17.98 0.94 -0.44
CA THR A 181 19.02 1.29 0.53
C THR A 181 18.40 1.31 1.91
N LYS A 182 19.14 0.84 2.92
CA LYS A 182 18.69 1.00 4.31
C LYS A 182 18.57 2.48 4.61
N GLU A 183 17.41 2.86 5.12
CA GLU A 183 17.19 4.18 5.69
C GLU A 183 18.07 4.26 6.95
N ALA A 184 19.33 4.65 6.76
CA ALA A 184 20.11 5.21 7.84
C ALA A 184 19.30 6.42 8.27
N LEU A 185 18.72 6.41 9.48
CA LEU A 185 18.11 7.57 10.11
C LEU A 185 19.07 8.73 9.92
N ALA A 186 18.80 9.54 8.91
CA ALA A 186 19.75 10.50 8.41
C ALA A 186 19.90 11.52 9.53
N SER A 187 21.04 11.46 10.21
CA SER A 187 21.52 12.53 11.05
C SER A 187 21.65 13.76 10.16
N LYS A 188 20.57 14.54 10.13
CA LYS A 188 20.43 15.94 9.70
C LYS A 188 21.70 16.50 9.03
N LYS A 189 22.03 16.04 7.82
CA LYS A 189 22.98 16.74 6.95
C LYS A 189 22.17 17.74 6.13
N GLN A 190 22.00 18.92 6.72
CA GLN A 190 21.92 20.15 5.93
C GLN A 190 23.20 20.23 5.09
N VAL A 191 23.08 20.28 3.76
CA VAL A 191 23.70 21.26 2.86
C VAL A 191 23.09 21.07 1.46
N ILE A 192 22.11 21.93 1.17
CA ILE A 192 21.81 22.65 -0.08
C ILE A 192 22.50 22.18 -1.38
N SER A 193 21.68 21.77 -2.36
CA SER A 193 21.63 22.43 -3.67
C SER A 193 20.23 22.30 -4.24
N GLU A 194 19.40 23.30 -3.93
CA GLU A 194 18.20 23.65 -4.67
C GLU A 194 18.58 23.99 -6.11
N LYS A 195 18.08 23.19 -7.07
CA LYS A 195 17.51 23.69 -8.31
C LYS A 195 16.75 22.57 -9.03
N SER A 196 15.49 22.89 -9.32
CA SER A 196 14.57 22.16 -10.20
C SER A 196 13.69 21.08 -9.57
N TYR A 197 12.75 21.53 -8.73
CA TYR A 197 11.40 20.99 -8.70
C TYR A 197 10.40 22.15 -8.89
N PRO A 198 9.35 21.98 -9.72
CA PRO A 198 8.35 23.02 -9.90
C PRO A 198 7.60 23.23 -8.57
N LYS A 199 7.45 24.50 -8.20
CA LYS A 199 6.61 25.05 -7.12
C LYS A 199 5.72 24.01 -6.43
N GLU A 200 6.07 23.70 -5.19
CA GLU A 200 5.17 23.06 -4.26
C GLU A 200 3.79 23.73 -4.32
N PHE A 201 2.78 22.91 -4.58
CA PHE A 201 1.38 23.28 -4.39
C PHE A 201 1.22 23.72 -2.93
N ASN A 202 1.06 25.02 -2.71
CA ASN A 202 0.71 25.52 -1.40
C ASN A 202 -0.74 25.12 -1.11
N LEU A 203 -0.94 24.08 -0.30
CA LEU A 203 -2.26 23.62 0.14
C LEU A 203 -3.09 24.78 0.75
N LYS A 204 -2.44 25.84 1.27
CA LYS A 204 -3.14 27.03 1.77
C LYS A 204 -3.85 27.83 0.68
N GLU A 205 -3.40 27.79 -0.58
CA GLU A 205 -4.06 28.49 -1.69
C GLU A 205 -5.26 27.69 -2.23
N VAL A 206 -5.14 26.36 -2.30
CA VAL A 206 -6.23 25.46 -2.75
C VAL A 206 -7.36 25.37 -1.71
N PHE A 207 -7.04 25.40 -0.42
CA PHE A 207 -8.06 25.38 0.64
C PHE A 207 -8.56 26.77 1.03
N SER A 208 -8.02 27.86 0.47
CA SER A 208 -8.47 29.23 0.78
C SER A 208 -9.96 29.52 0.47
N PRO A 209 -10.60 28.95 -0.58
CA PRO A 209 -12.02 29.18 -0.84
C PRO A 209 -12.90 28.37 0.11
N TYR A 210 -12.46 27.17 0.50
CA TYR A 210 -13.21 26.24 1.36
C TYR A 210 -13.05 26.54 2.86
N LEU A 211 -11.90 27.09 3.30
CA LEU A 211 -11.68 27.52 4.68
C LEU A 211 -12.44 28.82 5.02
N LYS A 212 -12.75 29.67 4.03
CA LYS A 212 -13.57 30.87 4.26
C LYS A 212 -15.03 30.54 4.59
N SER A 213 -15.58 29.42 4.11
CA SER A 213 -16.95 29.00 4.47
C SER A 213 -17.03 28.21 5.79
N LEU A 214 -15.90 27.71 6.29
CA LEU A 214 -15.79 27.01 7.58
C LEU A 214 -15.39 27.95 8.72
N GLY A 215 -14.66 29.03 8.43
CA GLY A 215 -14.19 30.03 9.39
C GLY A 215 -15.29 30.84 10.07
N GLU A 216 -16.47 30.98 9.45
CA GLU A 216 -17.62 31.66 10.08
C GLU A 216 -18.38 30.78 11.08
N ARG A 217 -18.23 29.44 11.00
CA ARG A 217 -18.90 28.50 11.92
C ARG A 217 -18.00 27.94 13.03
N PHE A 218 -16.69 28.14 12.95
CA PHE A 218 -15.71 27.63 13.93
C PHE A 218 -15.17 28.68 14.93
N SER A 219 -15.47 29.97 14.74
CA SER A 219 -15.03 31.04 15.66
C SER A 219 -15.74 31.01 17.03
N LEU A 220 -16.78 30.18 17.19
CA LEU A 220 -17.48 29.99 18.47
C LEU A 220 -16.83 28.94 19.39
N PHE A 221 -15.85 28.15 18.93
CA PHE A 221 -15.32 27.00 19.69
C PHE A 221 -13.84 27.08 20.11
N ILE A 222 -13.06 28.11 19.73
CA ILE A 222 -11.61 28.17 20.02
C ILE A 222 -11.20 29.38 20.89
N ASN A 223 -12.06 29.81 21.82
CA ASN A 223 -11.65 30.72 22.91
C ASN A 223 -11.68 30.07 24.31
N ILE A 224 -11.85 28.74 24.39
CA ILE A 224 -11.92 28.02 25.68
C ILE A 224 -10.59 27.34 26.06
N PHE A 225 -9.61 27.21 25.17
CA PHE A 225 -8.36 26.48 25.47
C PHE A 225 -7.08 27.16 24.99
N LYS A 226 -6.86 28.43 25.39
CA LYS A 226 -5.52 29.03 25.40
C LYS A 226 -5.30 29.80 26.68
N GLY A 227 -4.96 29.06 27.74
CA GLY A 227 -4.68 29.65 29.04
C GLY A 227 -4.10 28.69 30.07
N LEU A 228 -3.55 27.53 29.68
CA LEU A 228 -2.73 26.72 30.59
C LEU A 228 -1.44 26.33 29.89
N ILE A 229 -0.36 26.99 30.30
CA ILE A 229 1.01 26.50 30.55
C ILE A 229 1.94 27.71 30.42
N ARG A 230 2.12 28.43 31.53
CA ARG A 230 3.35 29.16 31.85
C ARG A 230 3.62 29.01 33.34
N LYS A 231 4.82 28.48 33.66
CA LYS A 231 5.31 28.18 35.01
C LYS A 231 5.29 29.42 35.91
N PRO A 232 4.93 29.34 37.20
CA PRO A 232 5.20 30.42 38.14
C PRO A 232 6.45 30.11 39.00
N LYS A 233 7.39 31.06 39.05
CA LYS A 233 8.16 31.33 40.26
C LYS A 233 7.33 32.27 41.13
N LEU A 234 7.30 31.99 42.44
CA LEU A 234 6.53 32.70 43.45
C LEU A 234 6.84 34.21 43.50
N GLY A 235 5.78 35.03 43.49
CA GLY A 235 5.82 36.45 43.82
C GLY A 235 4.39 36.96 44.02
N LYS A 236 4.10 37.51 45.20
CA LYS A 236 2.76 37.97 45.64
C LYS A 236 2.25 39.12 44.78
N PHE A 237 1.02 39.06 44.25
CA PHE A 237 0.28 40.21 43.69
C PHE A 237 -1.26 39.98 43.72
N PRO A 238 -2.09 41.04 43.59
CA PRO A 238 -3.21 41.36 44.48
C PRO A 238 -4.60 40.92 43.93
N LYS A 239 -5.65 41.11 44.74
CA LYS A 239 -7.05 40.74 44.41
C LYS A 239 -7.56 41.44 43.14
N LEU A 240 -7.93 40.66 42.13
CA LEU A 240 -8.57 41.10 40.88
C LEU A 240 -10.11 41.19 41.02
N PRO A 241 -10.77 42.09 40.27
CA PRO A 241 -12.21 42.33 40.36
C PRO A 241 -13.02 41.20 39.69
N LYS A 242 -14.23 40.96 40.19
CA LYS A 242 -15.13 39.90 39.71
C LYS A 242 -15.63 40.20 38.29
N LEU A 243 -15.16 39.42 37.31
CA LEU A 243 -15.66 39.43 35.94
C LEU A 243 -17.02 38.74 35.87
N ALA A 244 -18.05 39.44 35.39
CA ALA A 244 -19.37 38.87 35.16
C ALA A 244 -19.34 37.92 33.95
N MET A 245 -19.67 36.63 34.18
CA MET A 245 -19.81 35.66 33.09
C MET A 245 -21.11 35.91 32.30
N PRO A 246 -21.06 35.91 30.95
CA PRO A 246 -22.28 35.93 30.14
C PRO A 246 -23.06 34.63 30.32
N LYS A 247 -24.38 34.75 30.54
CA LYS A 247 -25.28 33.60 30.66
C LYS A 247 -25.44 32.94 29.29
N PHE A 248 -24.82 31.78 29.09
CA PHE A 248 -25.12 30.94 27.93
C PHE A 248 -26.58 30.46 27.99
N PRO A 249 -27.34 30.54 26.87
CA PRO A 249 -28.72 30.06 26.85
C PRO A 249 -28.73 28.55 27.12
N ARG A 250 -29.53 28.13 28.12
CA ARG A 250 -29.67 26.72 28.47
C ARG A 250 -30.25 25.97 27.26
N PRO A 251 -29.56 24.97 26.70
CA PRO A 251 -30.11 24.20 25.59
C PRO A 251 -31.42 23.55 26.06
N GLY A 252 -32.46 23.63 25.23
CA GLY A 252 -33.75 23.03 25.55
C GLY A 252 -33.61 21.54 25.84
N LYS A 253 -34.39 21.01 26.78
CA LYS A 253 -34.29 19.61 27.27
C LYS A 253 -34.23 18.56 26.14
N LYS A 254 -34.88 18.83 24.99
CA LYS A 254 -34.85 17.97 23.79
C LYS A 254 -33.46 17.89 23.13
N LEU A 255 -32.71 18.99 23.08
CA LEU A 255 -31.37 19.01 22.48
C LEU A 255 -30.36 18.24 23.34
N ILE A 256 -30.51 18.32 24.67
CA ILE A 256 -29.70 17.56 25.64
C ILE A 256 -29.93 16.05 25.46
N LEU A 257 -31.19 15.63 25.27
CA LEU A 257 -31.52 14.23 25.03
C LEU A 257 -30.94 13.70 23.71
N ILE A 258 -30.97 14.50 22.64
CA ILE A 258 -30.37 14.12 21.34
C ILE A 258 -28.85 13.98 21.46
N LEU A 259 -28.18 14.93 22.13
CA LEU A 259 -26.73 14.85 22.36
C LEU A 259 -26.35 13.67 23.25
N ALA A 260 -27.14 13.37 24.28
CA ALA A 260 -26.93 12.19 25.12
C ALA A 260 -27.08 10.89 24.32
N LEU A 261 -28.09 10.80 23.45
CA LEU A 261 -28.30 9.62 22.59
C LEU A 261 -27.13 9.41 21.62
N ILE A 262 -26.66 10.49 20.96
CA ILE A 262 -25.49 10.43 20.06
C ILE A 262 -24.24 9.99 20.83
N PHE A 263 -24.06 10.48 22.06
CA PHE A 263 -22.94 10.11 22.91
C PHE A 263 -22.99 8.61 23.28
N PHE A 264 -24.16 8.08 23.64
CA PHE A 264 -24.32 6.64 23.93
C PHE A 264 -24.08 5.76 22.70
N LEU A 265 -24.54 6.17 21.52
CA LEU A 265 -24.26 5.47 20.26
C LEU A 265 -22.76 5.46 19.93
N ALA A 266 -22.08 6.60 20.09
CA ALA A 266 -20.64 6.69 19.89
C ALA A 266 -19.86 5.81 20.90
N LEU A 267 -20.25 5.82 22.17
CA LEU A 267 -19.68 4.94 23.19
C LEU A 267 -19.85 3.46 22.86
N GLY A 268 -21.05 3.04 22.46
CA GLY A 268 -21.32 1.67 22.03
C GLY A 268 -20.44 1.26 20.85
N PHE A 269 -20.30 2.14 19.85
CA PHE A 269 -19.42 1.90 18.71
C PHE A 269 -17.94 1.75 19.11
N PHE A 270 -17.43 2.63 19.97
CA PHE A 270 -16.05 2.55 20.45
C PHE A 270 -15.79 1.29 21.29
N ILE A 271 -16.74 0.88 22.14
CA ILE A 271 -16.63 -0.36 22.92
C ILE A 271 -16.61 -1.58 22.00
N SER A 272 -17.46 -1.61 20.96
CA SER A 272 -17.47 -2.68 19.94
C SER A 272 -16.14 -2.79 19.22
N GLN A 273 -15.56 -1.67 18.78
CA GLN A 273 -14.26 -1.68 18.10
C GLN A 273 -13.12 -2.19 18.98
N LEU A 274 -13.11 -1.84 20.27
CA LEU A 274 -12.12 -2.35 21.22
C LEU A 274 -12.26 -3.85 21.47
N GLN A 275 -13.48 -4.39 21.40
CA GLN A 275 -13.72 -5.82 21.56
C GLN A 275 -13.29 -6.59 20.31
N GLU A 276 -13.63 -6.09 19.12
CA GLU A 276 -13.18 -6.67 17.84
C GLU A 276 -11.65 -6.73 17.74
N GLU A 277 -10.93 -5.70 18.17
CA GLU A 277 -9.46 -5.72 18.17
C GLU A 277 -8.86 -6.81 19.08
N LYS A 278 -9.49 -7.10 20.23
CA LYS A 278 -9.04 -8.16 21.12
C LYS A 278 -9.27 -9.53 20.50
N GLU A 279 -10.46 -9.75 19.94
CA GLU A 279 -10.79 -11.00 19.26
C GLU A 279 -9.87 -11.25 18.05
N LEU A 280 -9.50 -10.22 17.30
CA LEU A 280 -8.55 -10.33 16.19
C LEU A 280 -7.15 -10.72 16.66
N LYS A 281 -6.67 -10.15 17.78
CA LYS A 281 -5.36 -10.50 18.35
C LYS A 281 -5.33 -11.94 18.85
N GLU A 282 -6.37 -12.39 19.54
CA GLU A 282 -6.48 -13.78 19.99
C GLU A 282 -6.49 -14.75 18.81
N ARG A 283 -7.24 -14.45 17.75
CA ARG A 283 -7.22 -15.27 16.53
C ARG A 283 -5.87 -15.30 15.84
N GLN A 284 -5.15 -14.17 15.83
CA GLN A 284 -3.81 -14.11 15.24
C GLN A 284 -2.82 -14.97 16.01
N ILE A 285 -2.87 -14.96 17.35
CA ILE A 285 -2.04 -15.82 18.20
C ILE A 285 -2.29 -17.30 17.90
N ILE A 286 -3.56 -17.72 17.79
CA ILE A 286 -3.91 -19.10 17.47
C ILE A 286 -3.36 -19.51 16.08
N LEU A 287 -3.44 -18.62 15.08
CA LEU A 287 -2.88 -18.90 13.75
C LEU A 287 -1.35 -18.99 13.77
N GLU A 288 -0.68 -18.19 14.58
CA GLU A 288 0.77 -18.26 14.78
C GLU A 288 1.19 -19.59 15.45
N GLU A 289 0.43 -20.06 16.44
CA GLU A 289 0.65 -21.37 17.09
C GLU A 289 0.45 -22.54 16.11
N ILE A 290 -0.60 -22.49 15.28
CA ILE A 290 -0.85 -23.50 14.23
C ILE A 290 0.31 -23.50 13.23
N GLN A 291 0.76 -22.33 12.78
CA GLN A 291 1.88 -22.23 11.85
C GLN A 291 3.17 -22.79 12.45
N GLU A 292 3.42 -22.57 13.74
CA GLU A 292 4.57 -23.13 14.44
C GLU A 292 4.50 -24.66 14.48
N LYS A 293 3.34 -25.25 14.78
CA LYS A 293 3.14 -26.71 14.76
C LYS A 293 3.37 -27.31 13.36
N VAL A 294 2.89 -26.63 12.32
CA VAL A 294 3.13 -27.04 10.91
C VAL A 294 4.63 -26.98 10.58
N ASN A 295 5.32 -25.90 10.94
CA ASN A 295 6.76 -25.78 10.71
C ASN A 295 7.57 -26.85 11.45
N ARG A 296 7.16 -27.20 12.67
CA ARG A 296 7.76 -28.31 13.45
C ARG A 296 7.52 -29.65 12.75
N ALA A 297 6.29 -29.90 12.28
CA ALA A 297 5.97 -31.12 11.54
C ALA A 297 6.79 -31.24 10.24
N GLU A 298 6.92 -30.16 9.46
CA GLU A 298 7.78 -30.12 8.28
C GLU A 298 9.25 -30.39 8.62
N SER A 299 9.74 -29.85 9.74
CA SER A 299 11.10 -30.10 10.23
C SER A 299 11.31 -31.58 10.57
N PHE A 300 10.32 -32.25 11.15
CA PHE A 300 10.37 -33.69 11.41
C PHE A 300 10.33 -34.52 10.11
N LEU A 301 9.55 -34.11 9.11
CA LEU A 301 9.51 -34.78 7.80
C LEU A 301 10.84 -34.70 7.03
N ILE A 302 11.64 -33.66 7.27
CA ILE A 302 12.99 -33.53 6.67
C ILE A 302 13.94 -34.62 7.19
N LEU A 303 13.77 -35.09 8.43
CA LEU A 303 14.66 -36.08 9.04
C LEU A 303 14.51 -37.48 8.44
N LYS A 304 13.42 -37.77 7.70
CA LYS A 304 13.14 -39.06 7.02
C LYS A 304 13.33 -40.30 7.89
N THR A 305 13.14 -40.19 9.21
CA THR A 305 13.15 -41.32 10.13
C THR A 305 11.72 -41.78 10.40
N PRO A 306 11.47 -43.10 10.58
CA PRO A 306 10.12 -43.61 10.87
C PRO A 306 9.47 -43.00 12.11
N GLN A 307 10.27 -42.62 13.11
CA GLN A 307 9.80 -41.99 14.34
C GLN A 307 9.39 -40.53 14.12
N ALA A 308 10.16 -39.76 13.33
CA ALA A 308 9.84 -38.38 13.02
C ALA A 308 8.60 -38.26 12.11
N GLU A 309 8.32 -39.26 11.27
CA GLU A 309 7.10 -39.31 10.46
C GLU A 309 5.84 -39.47 11.32
N VAL A 310 5.91 -40.27 12.40
CA VAL A 310 4.79 -40.42 13.34
C VAL A 310 4.52 -39.11 14.11
N GLU A 311 5.58 -38.44 14.58
CA GLU A 311 5.48 -37.16 15.29
C GLU A 311 4.96 -36.04 14.38
N ALA A 312 5.43 -35.97 13.13
CA ALA A 312 4.93 -35.03 12.13
C ALA A 312 3.44 -35.23 11.85
N ASN A 313 3.00 -36.48 11.66
CA ASN A 313 1.60 -36.79 11.39
C ASN A 313 0.69 -36.45 12.59
N SER A 314 1.18 -36.62 13.82
CA SER A 314 0.46 -36.21 15.03
C SER A 314 0.25 -34.69 15.08
N LEU A 315 1.33 -33.92 14.86
CA LEU A 315 1.28 -32.45 14.86
C LEU A 315 0.39 -31.88 13.74
N LEU A 316 0.40 -32.50 12.56
CA LEU A 316 -0.48 -32.11 11.45
C LEU A 316 -1.95 -32.41 11.76
N LYS A 317 -2.23 -33.55 12.42
CA LYS A 317 -3.59 -33.90 12.84
C LYS A 317 -4.13 -32.92 13.87
N GLU A 318 -3.36 -32.58 14.89
CA GLU A 318 -3.72 -31.57 15.89
C GLU A 318 -3.97 -30.20 15.25
N SER A 319 -3.07 -29.77 14.37
CA SER A 319 -3.22 -28.50 13.62
C SER A 319 -4.49 -28.48 12.78
N PHE A 320 -4.83 -29.61 12.14
CA PHE A 320 -6.05 -29.72 11.33
C PHE A 320 -7.34 -29.70 12.18
N GLU A 321 -7.32 -30.31 13.36
CA GLU A 321 -8.44 -30.25 14.31
C GLU A 321 -8.67 -28.81 14.83
N GLU A 322 -7.59 -28.07 15.13
CA GLU A 322 -7.65 -26.65 15.54
C GLU A 322 -8.20 -25.74 14.42
N ILE A 323 -7.74 -25.94 13.18
CA ILE A 323 -8.27 -25.23 12.00
C ILE A 323 -9.76 -25.55 11.79
N SER A 324 -10.16 -26.81 11.95
CA SER A 324 -11.56 -27.24 11.81
C SER A 324 -12.47 -26.59 12.85
N GLN A 325 -12.00 -26.43 14.08
CA GLN A 325 -12.73 -25.70 15.13
C GLN A 325 -12.88 -24.21 14.79
N LEU A 326 -11.82 -23.57 14.30
CA LEU A 326 -11.87 -22.18 13.82
C LEU A 326 -12.86 -22.03 12.65
N ALA A 327 -12.84 -22.96 11.68
CA ALA A 327 -13.74 -22.94 10.54
C ALA A 327 -15.22 -23.09 10.93
N LYS A 328 -15.52 -23.92 11.95
CA LYS A 328 -16.87 -24.06 12.52
C LYS A 328 -17.36 -22.81 13.25
N ILE A 329 -16.45 -21.99 13.76
CA ILE A 329 -16.78 -20.69 14.39
C ILE A 329 -17.06 -19.65 13.30
N VAL A 330 -16.25 -19.63 12.23
CA VAL A 330 -16.41 -18.73 11.07
C VAL A 330 -17.73 -19.00 10.33
N SER A 331 -18.17 -20.26 10.21
CA SER A 331 -19.43 -20.61 9.55
C SER A 331 -20.70 -20.16 10.29
N LYS A 332 -20.58 -19.76 11.57
CA LYS A 332 -21.67 -19.16 12.37
C LYS A 332 -21.69 -17.62 12.31
N THR A 333 -20.76 -17.00 11.57
CA THR A 333 -20.64 -15.54 11.47
C THR A 333 -21.35 -15.03 10.21
N PRO A 334 -22.06 -13.88 10.24
CA PRO A 334 -22.76 -13.34 9.07
C PRO A 334 -21.83 -13.21 7.85
N LYS A 335 -22.40 -13.41 6.65
CA LYS A 335 -21.72 -13.64 5.35
C LYS A 335 -20.63 -12.62 4.97
N ASP A 336 -20.58 -11.45 5.61
CA ASP A 336 -19.59 -10.42 5.32
C ASP A 336 -18.16 -10.81 5.76
N PHE A 337 -18.00 -11.76 6.69
CA PHE A 337 -16.69 -12.21 7.20
C PHE A 337 -16.08 -13.41 6.49
N GLN A 338 -16.80 -14.09 5.59
CA GLN A 338 -16.26 -15.24 4.84
C GLN A 338 -15.30 -14.84 3.71
N SER A 339 -15.19 -13.54 3.43
CA SER A 339 -14.35 -13.01 2.33
C SER A 339 -12.90 -12.71 2.73
N GLN A 340 -12.52 -12.95 3.98
CA GLN A 340 -11.20 -12.60 4.53
C GLN A 340 -10.44 -13.78 5.16
N VAL A 341 -10.91 -15.02 4.99
CA VAL A 341 -10.14 -16.25 5.31
C VAL A 341 -9.65 -16.86 4.01
#